data_AF-A0A0A9XRA3-F1
#
_entry.id   AF-A0A0A9XRA3-F1
#
_cell.length_a   1.000
_cell.length_b   1.000
_cell.length_c   1.000
_cell.angle_alpha   90.00
_cell.angle_beta   90.00
_cell.angle_gamma   90.00
#
_symmetry.space_group_name_H-M   'P 1'
#
loop_
_entity.id
_entity.type
_entity.pdbx_description
1 polymer ?
#
loop_
_entity_poly.entity_id
_entity_poly.type
_entity_poly.pdbx_seq_one_letter_code
_entity_poly.pdbx_strand_id
1 'polypeptide(L)'
;MLGSIQARIELGPYNPQFHTLHFFREQHGRFLPAHMRNGGWNSWLRLSGKDAPEVRLLEHYRRLPDRKLHKKYLEFCWTLPFYGSAFFQGQIEQPVRGLTSLITHQDIPVLVGINAQGVYVINNVLCTLLVGLRYEELSWDFAKPSQEDNPDCLPCLFLQFRVVENGTHVSKILQIFSKQAVMMDALITGFVEDLKQKLASTGVDNSTQIFENNGDTNECMLTLGPSSRKDSAHNNLINKLRKLTLATFDEEGRCIGQMGSWSFSY
;
A
#
# COMPACT_ATOMS: atom_id res chain seq x y z
N MET A 1 -3.97 19.05 -1.48
CA MET A 1 -3.99 19.29 -2.93
C MET A 1 -5.22 18.69 -3.62
N LEU A 2 -5.46 17.36 -3.57
CA LEU A 2 -6.64 16.73 -4.20
C LEU A 2 -7.98 17.37 -3.77
N GLY A 3 -8.20 17.55 -2.46
CA GLY A 3 -9.40 18.22 -1.95
C GLY A 3 -9.63 19.63 -2.50
N SER A 4 -8.55 20.39 -2.73
CA SER A 4 -8.62 21.71 -3.35
C SER A 4 -8.99 21.64 -4.83
N ILE A 5 -8.49 20.64 -5.55
CA ILE A 5 -8.86 20.41 -6.96
C ILE A 5 -10.33 20.01 -7.05
N GLN A 6 -10.80 19.12 -6.16
CA GLN A 6 -12.21 18.74 -6.06
C GLN A 6 -13.09 19.97 -5.79
N ALA A 7 -12.73 20.79 -4.80
CA ALA A 7 -13.43 22.04 -4.52
C ALA A 7 -13.45 22.99 -5.72
N ARG A 8 -12.37 23.05 -6.52
CA ARG A 8 -12.31 23.86 -7.75
C ARG A 8 -13.20 23.35 -8.87
N ILE A 9 -13.37 22.05 -8.96
CA ILE A 9 -14.28 21.41 -9.91
C ILE A 9 -15.74 21.69 -9.52
N GLU A 10 -16.09 21.53 -8.23
CA GLU A 10 -17.48 21.66 -7.76
C GLU A 10 -17.94 23.11 -7.56
N LEU A 11 -17.07 23.97 -7.02
CA LEU A 11 -17.44 25.33 -6.59
C LEU A 11 -17.04 26.41 -7.60
N GLY A 12 -16.28 26.06 -8.63
CA GLY A 12 -15.76 27.01 -9.61
C GLY A 12 -14.66 27.94 -9.05
N PRO A 13 -14.48 29.15 -9.62
CA PRO A 13 -13.48 30.14 -9.21
C PRO A 13 -13.52 30.53 -7.73
N TYR A 14 -12.32 30.79 -7.18
CA TYR A 14 -12.21 31.31 -5.83
C TYR A 14 -12.89 32.67 -5.73
N ASN A 15 -13.93 32.75 -4.89
CA ASN A 15 -14.54 34.00 -4.49
C ASN A 15 -14.31 34.21 -2.99
N PRO A 16 -13.54 35.23 -2.56
CA PRO A 16 -13.23 35.48 -1.16
C PRO A 16 -14.46 35.78 -0.29
N GLN A 17 -15.58 36.20 -0.86
CA GLN A 17 -16.81 36.48 -0.12
C GLN A 17 -17.51 35.19 0.34
N PHE A 18 -17.41 34.11 -0.44
CA PHE A 18 -18.08 32.83 -0.16
C PHE A 18 -17.11 31.75 0.35
N HIS A 19 -15.94 31.63 -0.28
CA HIS A 19 -14.99 30.54 -0.04
C HIS A 19 -14.01 30.88 1.09
N THR A 20 -14.54 31.09 2.28
CA THR A 20 -13.78 31.41 3.48
C THR A 20 -13.21 30.16 4.17
N LEU A 21 -12.35 30.34 5.17
CA LEU A 21 -11.89 29.23 6.00
C LEU A 21 -13.06 28.58 6.77
N HIS A 22 -14.03 29.38 7.21
CA HIS A 22 -15.21 28.88 7.89
C HIS A 22 -16.04 27.97 6.98
N PHE A 23 -16.28 28.38 5.73
CA PHE A 23 -16.94 27.55 4.73
C PHE A 23 -16.28 26.16 4.58
N PHE A 24 -14.95 26.11 4.44
CA PHE A 24 -14.24 24.84 4.30
C PHE A 24 -14.21 23.99 5.58
N ARG A 25 -14.36 24.60 6.76
CA ARG A 25 -14.56 23.86 8.02
C ARG A 25 -15.95 23.26 8.13
N GLU A 26 -16.98 23.92 7.62
CA GLU A 26 -18.32 23.32 7.58
C GLU A 26 -18.43 22.22 6.52
N GLN A 27 -17.75 22.41 5.39
CA GLN A 27 -17.77 21.47 4.27
C GLN A 27 -16.59 20.48 4.27
N HIS A 28 -15.85 20.35 5.39
CA HIS A 28 -14.64 19.51 5.44
C HIS A 28 -14.91 18.06 5.03
N GLY A 29 -16.12 17.55 5.32
CA GLY A 29 -16.55 16.20 5.00
C GLY A 29 -16.59 15.88 3.51
N ARG A 30 -16.77 16.90 2.66
CA ARG A 30 -16.89 16.77 1.21
C ARG A 30 -15.54 16.74 0.51
N PHE A 31 -14.55 17.46 1.04
CA PHE A 31 -13.29 17.70 0.35
C PHE A 31 -12.07 17.08 1.03
N LEU A 32 -12.21 16.57 2.26
CA LEU A 32 -11.13 15.92 3.00
C LEU A 32 -11.47 14.46 3.36
N PRO A 33 -10.50 13.55 3.28
CA PRO A 33 -10.70 12.15 3.65
C PRO A 33 -10.88 11.99 5.16
N ALA A 34 -11.52 10.90 5.57
CA ALA A 34 -11.92 10.63 6.96
C ALA A 34 -10.83 10.87 8.01
N HIS A 35 -9.64 10.32 7.77
CA HIS A 35 -8.50 10.42 8.68
C HIS A 35 -7.91 11.83 8.80
N MET A 36 -8.22 12.75 7.88
CA MET A 36 -7.80 14.16 7.94
C MET A 36 -8.82 15.07 8.62
N ARG A 37 -10.08 14.63 8.74
CA ARG A 37 -11.16 15.42 9.37
C ARG A 37 -11.02 15.46 10.89
N ASN A 38 -10.50 14.39 11.47
CA ASN A 38 -10.37 14.24 12.91
C ASN A 38 -8.98 14.67 13.38
N GLY A 39 -8.85 15.92 13.84
CA GLY A 39 -7.87 16.19 14.88
C GLY A 39 -8.28 15.37 16.09
N GLY A 40 -7.42 14.47 16.59
CA GLY A 40 -7.70 13.72 17.82
C GLY A 40 -8.11 14.64 18.99
N TRP A 41 -8.59 14.05 20.10
CA TRP A 41 -9.10 14.66 21.37
C TRP A 41 -8.67 16.11 21.68
N ASN A 42 -7.43 16.50 21.35
CA ASN A 42 -6.90 17.86 21.44
C ASN A 42 -7.51 18.89 20.44
N SER A 43 -8.53 18.54 19.64
CA SER A 43 -9.16 19.45 18.66
C SER A 43 -9.89 20.63 19.31
N TRP A 44 -10.40 20.46 20.53
CA TRP A 44 -11.08 21.53 21.27
C TRP A 44 -10.14 22.70 21.64
N LEU A 45 -8.83 22.46 21.68
CA LEU A 45 -7.81 23.48 22.00
C LEU A 45 -7.06 24.02 20.78
N ARG A 46 -7.40 23.60 19.55
CA ARG A 46 -6.69 24.09 18.36
C ARG A 46 -7.22 25.46 17.94
N LEU A 47 -6.55 26.50 18.44
CA LEU A 47 -6.20 27.63 17.58
C LEU A 47 -5.65 27.04 16.27
N SER A 48 -6.45 27.10 15.22
CA SER A 48 -6.14 26.53 13.91
C SER A 48 -4.84 27.15 13.38
N GLY A 49 -3.73 26.48 13.63
CA GLY A 49 -2.44 26.85 13.08
C GLY A 49 -2.47 26.86 11.55
N LYS A 50 -1.47 27.51 10.96
CA LYS A 50 -1.30 27.61 9.49
C LYS A 50 -1.30 26.25 8.77
N ASP A 51 -1.02 25.16 9.49
CA ASP A 51 -0.91 23.81 8.93
C ASP A 51 -2.20 22.99 8.94
N ALA A 52 -3.32 23.54 9.43
CA ALA A 52 -4.59 22.83 9.43
C ALA A 52 -5.00 22.39 8.01
N PRO A 53 -5.58 21.18 7.84
CA PRO A 53 -6.01 20.66 6.54
C PRO A 53 -6.87 21.64 5.73
N GLU A 54 -7.80 22.34 6.38
CA GLU A 54 -8.71 23.29 5.77
C GLU A 54 -7.99 24.57 5.32
N VAL A 55 -6.99 25.01 6.11
CA VAL A 55 -6.14 26.15 5.74
C VAL A 55 -5.34 25.83 4.49
N ARG A 56 -4.65 24.68 4.47
CA ARG A 56 -3.92 24.20 3.29
C ARG A 56 -4.83 23.99 2.09
N LEU A 57 -6.03 23.46 2.32
CA LEU A 57 -7.03 23.26 1.27
C LEU A 57 -7.39 24.61 0.62
N LEU A 58 -7.75 25.60 1.43
CA LEU A 58 -8.11 26.94 0.98
C LEU A 58 -6.94 27.63 0.27
N GLU A 59 -5.73 27.54 0.82
CA GLU A 59 -4.54 28.12 0.21
C GLU A 59 -4.23 27.55 -1.17
N HIS A 60 -4.37 26.24 -1.35
CA HIS A 60 -4.21 25.62 -2.66
C HIS A 60 -5.36 25.98 -3.59
N TYR A 61 -6.60 25.97 -3.09
CA TYR A 61 -7.80 26.29 -3.86
C TYR A 61 -7.72 27.68 -4.52
N ARG A 62 -7.24 28.69 -3.77
CA ARG A 62 -6.99 30.06 -4.27
C ARG A 62 -6.04 30.14 -5.47
N ARG A 63 -5.09 29.22 -5.56
CA ARG A 63 -4.01 29.25 -6.56
C ARG A 63 -4.28 28.35 -7.77
N LEU A 64 -5.40 27.62 -7.81
CA LEU A 64 -5.69 26.66 -8.87
C LEU A 64 -6.21 27.34 -10.15
N PRO A 65 -5.75 26.90 -11.34
CA PRO A 65 -6.23 27.41 -12.63
C PRO A 65 -7.64 26.89 -12.95
N ASP A 66 -8.32 27.51 -13.92
CA ASP A 66 -9.70 27.15 -14.30
C ASP A 66 -9.82 25.94 -15.24
N ARG A 67 -8.71 25.47 -15.82
CA ARG A 67 -8.73 24.49 -16.92
C ARG A 67 -8.00 23.19 -16.55
N LYS A 68 -8.45 22.10 -17.17
CA LYS A 68 -7.83 20.75 -17.08
C LYS A 68 -7.77 20.17 -15.64
N LEU A 69 -8.68 20.57 -14.76
CA LEU A 69 -8.70 20.15 -13.36
C LEU A 69 -8.92 18.65 -13.18
N HIS A 70 -9.87 18.05 -13.93
CA HIS A 70 -10.10 16.60 -13.93
C HIS A 70 -8.84 15.81 -14.31
N LYS A 71 -8.14 16.25 -15.37
CA LYS A 71 -6.89 15.63 -15.78
C LYS A 71 -5.82 15.74 -14.69
N LYS A 72 -5.66 16.93 -14.09
CA LYS A 72 -4.70 17.16 -13.00
C LYS A 72 -5.02 16.33 -11.75
N TYR A 73 -6.31 16.13 -11.46
CA TYR A 73 -6.76 15.26 -10.38
C TYR A 73 -6.32 13.82 -10.63
N LEU A 74 -6.62 13.29 -11.82
CA LEU A 74 -6.23 11.93 -12.21
C LEU A 74 -4.72 11.75 -12.32
N GLU A 75 -3.99 12.75 -12.86
CA GLU A 75 -2.53 12.74 -12.91
C GLU A 75 -1.93 12.59 -11.52
N PHE A 76 -2.50 13.23 -10.50
CA PHE A 76 -2.07 13.00 -9.12
C PHE A 76 -2.46 11.61 -8.61
N CYS A 77 -3.69 11.17 -8.84
CA CYS A 77 -4.14 9.83 -8.43
C CYS A 77 -3.27 8.71 -9.02
N TRP A 78 -2.86 8.83 -10.28
CA TRP A 78 -1.98 7.87 -10.96
C TRP A 78 -0.56 7.82 -10.38
N THR A 79 -0.14 8.80 -9.56
CA THR A 79 1.13 8.70 -8.83
C THR A 79 1.05 7.79 -7.60
N LEU A 80 -0.15 7.43 -7.16
CA LEU A 80 -0.34 6.53 -6.03
C LEU A 80 -0.23 5.08 -6.53
N PRO A 81 0.67 4.25 -5.96
CA PRO A 81 0.91 2.91 -6.48
C PRO A 81 -0.31 1.98 -6.35
N PHE A 82 -1.15 2.21 -5.35
CA PHE A 82 -2.40 1.47 -5.08
C PHE A 82 -3.63 2.06 -5.79
N TYR A 83 -3.46 2.99 -6.73
CA TYR A 83 -4.59 3.48 -7.52
C TYR A 83 -5.12 2.37 -8.43
N GLY A 84 -6.45 2.28 -8.57
CA GLY A 84 -7.10 1.23 -9.36
C GLY A 84 -7.10 -0.16 -8.72
N SER A 85 -6.71 -0.27 -7.44
CA SER A 85 -6.78 -1.54 -6.71
C SER A 85 -8.19 -1.94 -6.33
N ALA A 86 -8.46 -3.24 -6.37
CA ALA A 86 -9.49 -3.86 -5.55
C ALA A 86 -8.97 -3.92 -4.11
N PHE A 87 -9.80 -3.53 -3.14
CA PHE A 87 -9.43 -3.52 -1.73
C PHE A 87 -10.18 -4.60 -0.94
N PHE A 88 -9.41 -5.36 -0.18
CA PHE A 88 -9.91 -6.43 0.68
C PHE A 88 -9.58 -6.14 2.14
N GLN A 89 -10.44 -6.59 3.04
CA GLN A 89 -10.19 -6.50 4.49
C GLN A 89 -9.30 -7.68 4.91
N GLY A 90 -8.32 -7.40 5.74
CA GLY A 90 -7.51 -8.43 6.37
C GLY A 90 -6.98 -7.97 7.71
N GLN A 91 -6.20 -8.82 8.35
CA GLN A 91 -5.49 -8.49 9.57
C GLN A 91 -4.11 -9.13 9.54
N ILE A 92 -3.15 -8.47 10.16
CA ILE A 92 -1.78 -8.97 10.35
C ILE A 92 -1.46 -8.94 11.83
N GLU A 93 -0.61 -9.85 12.28
CA GLU A 93 -0.21 -9.85 13.68
C GLU A 93 0.58 -8.58 14.03
N GLN A 94 0.31 -8.02 15.20
CA GLN A 94 1.06 -6.87 15.70
C GLN A 94 2.47 -7.30 16.14
N PRO A 95 3.53 -6.58 15.75
CA PRO A 95 4.88 -6.88 16.23
C PRO A 95 4.95 -6.61 17.74
N VAL A 96 5.17 -7.65 18.53
CA VAL A 96 5.31 -7.54 19.98
C VAL A 96 6.71 -6.99 20.32
N ARG A 97 6.79 -5.91 21.10
CA ARG A 97 8.07 -5.31 21.55
C ARG A 97 8.00 -4.89 23.03
N GLY A 98 8.89 -5.44 23.85
CA GLY A 98 9.09 -5.05 25.24
C GLY A 98 7.90 -5.35 26.16
N LEU A 99 7.72 -4.52 27.21
CA LEU A 99 6.72 -4.72 28.28
C LEU A 99 5.25 -4.66 27.81
N THR A 100 5.00 -4.24 26.57
CA THR A 100 3.65 -4.21 25.97
C THR A 100 3.11 -5.60 25.57
N SER A 101 3.97 -6.62 25.57
CA SER A 101 3.58 -8.03 25.39
C SER A 101 2.49 -8.49 26.36
N LEU A 102 2.45 -7.92 27.57
CA LEU A 102 1.60 -8.40 28.66
C LEU A 102 0.15 -7.88 28.60
N ILE A 103 -0.17 -6.89 27.75
CA ILE A 103 -1.41 -6.12 27.90
C ILE A 103 -2.33 -6.18 26.66
N THR A 104 -1.82 -6.34 25.44
CA THR A 104 -2.69 -6.49 24.25
C THR A 104 -1.97 -7.20 23.09
N HIS A 105 -2.37 -8.43 22.77
CA HIS A 105 -2.18 -9.03 21.44
C HIS A 105 -3.41 -8.70 20.60
N GLN A 106 -3.40 -7.57 19.89
CA GLN A 106 -4.47 -7.28 18.92
C GLN A 106 -3.87 -7.25 17.53
N ASP A 107 -4.44 -8.04 16.62
CA ASP A 107 -4.10 -7.97 15.22
C ASP A 107 -4.35 -6.56 14.68
N ILE A 108 -3.49 -6.14 13.77
CA ILE A 108 -3.60 -4.86 13.09
C ILE A 108 -4.57 -5.05 11.92
N PRO A 109 -5.72 -4.37 11.89
CA PRO A 109 -6.61 -4.38 10.73
C PRO A 109 -5.94 -3.68 9.55
N VAL A 110 -5.92 -4.35 8.40
CA VAL A 110 -5.31 -3.87 7.16
C VAL A 110 -6.30 -3.88 6.00
N LEU A 111 -6.06 -2.98 5.05
CA LEU A 111 -6.59 -3.06 3.69
C LEU A 111 -5.51 -3.65 2.79
N VAL A 112 -5.87 -4.69 2.05
CA VAL A 112 -5.02 -5.28 1.01
C VAL A 112 -5.52 -4.78 -0.34
N GLY A 113 -4.75 -3.89 -0.97
CA GLY A 113 -4.98 -3.39 -2.32
C GLY A 113 -4.28 -4.27 -3.34
N ILE A 114 -4.99 -4.75 -4.35
CA ILE A 114 -4.44 -5.58 -5.45
C ILE A 114 -4.84 -4.94 -6.78
N ASN A 115 -3.88 -4.64 -7.64
CA ASN A 115 -4.09 -4.16 -9.01
C ASN A 115 -3.11 -4.85 -9.97
N ALA A 116 -3.14 -4.44 -11.24
CA ALA A 116 -2.27 -5.00 -12.28
C ALA A 116 -0.76 -4.79 -12.03
N GLN A 117 -0.36 -3.93 -11.09
CA GLN A 117 1.03 -3.65 -10.76
C GLN A 117 1.54 -4.48 -9.58
N GLY A 118 0.68 -4.89 -8.64
CA GLY A 118 1.10 -5.64 -7.47
C GLY A 118 0.14 -5.61 -6.30
N VAL A 119 0.71 -5.85 -5.11
CA VAL A 119 0.00 -6.00 -3.83
C VAL A 119 0.45 -4.94 -2.84
N TYR A 120 -0.50 -4.29 -2.16
CA TYR A 120 -0.27 -3.19 -1.22
C TYR A 120 -0.99 -3.46 0.09
N VAL A 121 -0.26 -3.46 1.20
CA VAL A 121 -0.84 -3.63 2.54
C VAL A 121 -0.85 -2.28 3.25
N ILE A 122 -2.03 -1.83 3.65
CA ILE A 122 -2.27 -0.51 4.23
C ILE A 122 -2.87 -0.70 5.63
N ASN A 123 -2.31 -0.05 6.63
CA ASN A 123 -2.93 0.01 7.96
C ASN A 123 -4.26 0.78 7.86
N ASN A 124 -5.37 0.12 8.13
CA ASN A 124 -6.71 0.69 7.92
C ASN A 124 -6.98 1.87 8.88
N VAL A 125 -6.54 1.74 10.14
CA VAL A 125 -6.75 2.76 11.18
C VAL A 125 -5.88 3.98 10.96
N LEU A 126 -4.58 3.77 10.72
CA LEU A 126 -3.61 4.85 10.56
C LEU A 126 -3.59 5.43 9.13
N CYS A 127 -4.28 4.78 8.18
CA CYS A 127 -4.27 5.14 6.76
C CYS A 127 -2.84 5.24 6.21
N THR A 128 -1.96 4.32 6.59
CA THR A 128 -0.56 4.31 6.14
C THR A 128 -0.21 3.05 5.37
N LEU A 129 0.39 3.20 4.19
CA LEU A 129 1.03 2.10 3.47
C LEU A 129 2.12 1.47 4.36
N LEU A 130 2.03 0.15 4.53
CA LEU A 130 2.97 -0.67 5.31
C LEU A 130 3.97 -1.35 4.40
N VAL A 131 3.51 -2.01 3.34
CA VAL A 131 4.34 -2.63 2.31
C VAL A 131 3.64 -2.51 0.97
N GLY A 132 4.41 -2.33 -0.09
CA GLY A 132 3.94 -2.45 -1.46
C GLY A 132 4.94 -3.26 -2.26
N LEU A 133 4.46 -4.27 -2.98
CA LEU A 133 5.28 -5.26 -3.67
C LEU A 133 4.77 -5.38 -5.10
N ARG A 134 5.69 -5.30 -6.06
CA ARG A 134 5.36 -5.63 -7.45
C ARG A 134 5.36 -7.14 -7.65
N TYR A 135 4.69 -7.62 -8.69
CA TYR A 135 4.64 -9.05 -8.97
C TYR A 135 6.00 -9.67 -9.28
N GLU A 136 6.97 -8.87 -9.78
CA GLU A 136 8.35 -9.33 -10.01
C GLU A 136 9.17 -9.43 -8.72
N GLU A 137 8.69 -8.86 -7.61
CA GLU A 137 9.39 -8.76 -6.33
C GLU A 137 8.80 -9.67 -5.25
N LEU A 138 7.70 -10.37 -5.55
CA LEU A 138 6.98 -11.19 -4.60
C LEU A 138 6.70 -12.58 -5.13
N SER A 139 6.66 -13.53 -4.21
CA SER A 139 5.96 -14.80 -4.36
C SER A 139 4.82 -14.82 -3.36
N TRP A 140 3.71 -15.48 -3.70
CA TRP A 140 2.58 -15.61 -2.78
C TRP A 140 2.14 -17.06 -2.68
N ASP A 141 1.48 -17.37 -1.56
CA ASP A 141 0.80 -18.65 -1.38
C ASP A 141 -0.49 -18.44 -0.59
N PHE A 142 -1.46 -19.31 -0.84
CA PHE A 142 -2.76 -19.31 -0.17
C PHE A 142 -2.91 -20.54 0.70
N ALA A 143 -3.23 -20.32 1.98
CA ALA A 143 -3.57 -21.41 2.89
C ALA A 143 -5.04 -21.34 3.31
N LYS A 144 -5.70 -22.48 3.20
CA LYS A 144 -7.00 -22.71 3.83
C LYS A 144 -6.86 -22.68 5.37
N PRO A 145 -7.95 -22.44 6.10
CA PRO A 145 -7.97 -22.64 7.55
C PRO A 145 -7.48 -24.05 7.91
N SER A 146 -6.65 -24.16 8.93
CA SER A 146 -6.26 -25.48 9.45
C SER A 146 -7.42 -26.16 10.19
N GLN A 147 -8.40 -25.38 10.66
CA GLN A 147 -9.64 -25.85 11.27
C GLN A 147 -10.83 -25.16 10.60
N GLU A 148 -11.39 -25.77 9.55
CA GLU A 148 -12.48 -25.17 8.76
C GLU A 148 -13.75 -24.89 9.58
N ASP A 149 -14.01 -25.69 10.63
CA ASP A 149 -15.17 -25.50 11.52
C ASP A 149 -14.99 -24.36 12.54
N ASN A 150 -13.76 -23.85 12.69
CA ASN A 150 -13.48 -22.76 13.63
C ASN A 150 -13.58 -21.40 12.90
N PRO A 151 -14.59 -20.56 13.21
CA PRO A 151 -14.80 -19.28 12.52
C PRO A 151 -13.68 -18.25 12.76
N ASP A 152 -12.86 -18.47 13.80
CA ASP A 152 -11.70 -17.64 14.13
C ASP A 152 -10.41 -18.16 13.48
N CYS A 153 -10.42 -19.37 12.91
CA CYS A 153 -9.34 -19.89 12.09
C CYS A 153 -9.48 -19.34 10.66
N LEU A 154 -8.87 -18.18 10.41
CA LEU A 154 -8.99 -17.51 9.12
C LEU A 154 -8.06 -18.13 8.06
N PRO A 155 -8.48 -18.15 6.77
CA PRO A 155 -7.56 -18.42 5.69
C PRO A 155 -6.48 -17.33 5.62
N CYS A 156 -5.34 -17.69 5.04
CA CYS A 156 -4.18 -16.81 4.99
C CYS A 156 -3.70 -16.60 3.56
N LEU A 157 -3.24 -15.38 3.29
CA LEU A 157 -2.38 -15.07 2.15
C LEU A 157 -0.97 -14.82 2.68
N PHE A 158 0.01 -15.55 2.16
CA PHE A 158 1.42 -15.35 2.45
C PHE A 158 2.05 -14.53 1.33
N LEU A 159 2.85 -13.53 1.69
CA LEU A 159 3.64 -12.74 0.75
C LEU A 159 5.12 -12.89 1.12
N GLN A 160 5.89 -13.54 0.25
CA GLN A 160 7.33 -13.66 0.36
C GLN A 160 8.02 -12.64 -0.56
N PHE A 161 9.00 -11.91 -0.03
CA PHE A 161 9.76 -10.92 -0.80
C PHE A 161 11.19 -10.79 -0.28
N ARG A 162 12.11 -10.39 -1.15
CA ARG A 162 13.53 -10.22 -0.80
C ARG A 162 13.83 -8.79 -0.34
N VAL A 163 14.70 -8.65 0.66
CA VAL A 163 15.15 -7.36 1.22
C VAL A 163 16.64 -7.44 1.52
N VAL A 164 17.35 -6.32 1.43
CA VAL A 164 18.72 -6.21 1.93
C VAL A 164 18.68 -5.69 3.38
N GLU A 165 19.16 -6.48 4.33
CA GLU A 165 19.33 -6.10 5.74
C GLU A 165 20.80 -6.21 6.13
N ASN A 166 21.39 -5.14 6.68
CA ASN A 166 22.81 -5.11 7.07
C ASN A 166 23.80 -5.54 5.96
N GLY A 167 23.44 -5.32 4.68
CA GLY A 167 24.29 -5.66 3.53
C GLY A 167 24.12 -7.09 3.01
N THR A 168 23.27 -7.91 3.63
CA THR A 168 22.96 -9.27 3.16
C THR A 168 21.53 -9.35 2.61
N HIS A 169 21.32 -10.17 1.59
CA HIS A 169 19.97 -10.44 1.10
C HIS A 169 19.29 -11.44 2.03
N VAL A 170 18.06 -11.14 2.41
CA VAL A 170 17.19 -12.00 3.21
C VAL A 170 15.82 -12.08 2.58
N SER A 171 15.16 -13.22 2.72
CA SER A 171 13.75 -13.37 2.36
C SER A 171 12.88 -13.09 3.57
N LYS A 172 11.83 -12.29 3.39
CA LYS A 172 10.82 -12.01 4.40
C LYS A 172 9.50 -12.64 3.99
N ILE A 173 8.75 -13.18 4.95
CA ILE A 173 7.38 -13.66 4.74
C ILE A 173 6.43 -12.87 5.64
N LEU A 174 5.40 -12.28 5.03
CA LEU A 174 4.27 -11.66 5.71
C LEU A 174 3.04 -12.57 5.62
N GLN A 175 2.42 -12.86 6.76
CA GLN A 175 1.14 -13.55 6.84
C GLN A 175 0.00 -12.55 6.96
N ILE A 176 -1.01 -12.67 6.11
CA ILE A 176 -2.24 -11.87 6.15
C ILE A 176 -3.43 -12.79 6.35
N PHE A 177 -4.13 -12.63 7.47
CA PHE A 177 -5.34 -13.37 7.78
C PHE A 177 -6.56 -12.66 7.17
N SER A 178 -7.38 -13.38 6.41
CA SER A 178 -8.58 -12.81 5.82
C SER A 178 -9.58 -13.87 5.37
N LYS A 179 -10.87 -13.66 5.66
CA LYS A 179 -11.98 -14.41 5.05
C LYS A 179 -12.03 -14.27 3.52
N GLN A 180 -11.37 -13.26 2.97
CA GLN A 180 -11.33 -12.93 1.55
C GLN A 180 -10.05 -13.43 0.85
N ALA A 181 -9.16 -14.15 1.55
CA ALA A 181 -7.87 -14.57 1.00
C ALA A 181 -7.98 -15.39 -0.29
N VAL A 182 -9.03 -16.22 -0.44
CA VAL A 182 -9.28 -16.97 -1.69
C VAL A 182 -9.55 -16.05 -2.89
N MET A 183 -10.24 -14.91 -2.67
CA MET A 183 -10.47 -13.93 -3.73
C MET A 183 -9.19 -13.14 -4.04
N MET A 184 -8.37 -12.87 -3.03
CA MET A 184 -7.06 -12.23 -3.22
C MET A 184 -6.15 -13.11 -4.08
N ASP A 185 -6.05 -14.40 -3.75
CA ASP A 185 -5.27 -15.39 -4.49
C ASP A 185 -5.70 -15.50 -5.96
N ALA A 186 -7.00 -15.66 -6.20
CA ALA A 186 -7.56 -15.72 -7.55
C ALA A 186 -7.26 -14.44 -8.36
N LEU A 187 -7.36 -13.27 -7.72
CA LEU A 187 -7.08 -11.99 -8.39
C LEU A 187 -5.59 -11.81 -8.70
N ILE A 188 -4.70 -12.18 -7.78
CA ILE A 188 -3.25 -12.14 -8.01
C ILE A 188 -2.88 -13.10 -9.15
N THR A 189 -3.40 -14.33 -9.12
CA THR A 189 -3.21 -15.34 -10.16
C THR A 189 -3.60 -14.79 -11.53
N GLY A 190 -4.80 -14.21 -11.66
CA GLY A 190 -5.26 -13.62 -12.92
C GLY A 190 -4.37 -12.50 -13.45
N PHE A 191 -3.88 -11.58 -12.58
CA PHE A 191 -2.96 -10.54 -13.02
C PHE A 191 -1.59 -11.09 -13.44
N VAL A 192 -1.06 -12.07 -12.72
CA VAL A 192 0.25 -12.67 -13.04
C VAL A 192 0.19 -13.49 -14.33
N GLU A 193 -0.91 -14.21 -14.57
CA GLU A 193 -1.13 -14.93 -15.83
C GLU A 193 -1.22 -13.97 -17.03
N ASP A 194 -1.97 -12.86 -16.90
CA ASP A 194 -2.06 -11.82 -17.93
C ASP A 194 -0.69 -11.17 -18.21
N LEU A 195 0.10 -10.92 -17.17
CA LEU A 195 1.49 -10.41 -17.33
C LEU A 195 2.38 -11.40 -18.08
N LYS A 196 2.33 -12.69 -17.73
CA LYS A 196 3.08 -13.75 -18.42
C LYS A 196 2.67 -13.85 -19.90
N GLN A 197 1.37 -13.77 -20.19
CA GLN A 197 0.86 -13.82 -21.56
C GLN A 197 1.32 -12.61 -22.39
N LYS A 198 1.27 -11.42 -21.81
CA LYS A 198 1.78 -10.19 -22.45
C LYS A 198 3.25 -10.32 -22.79
N LEU A 199 4.08 -10.77 -21.85
CA LEU A 199 5.52 -10.98 -22.05
C LEU A 199 5.80 -11.98 -23.19
N ALA A 200 5.08 -13.11 -23.22
CA ALA A 200 5.19 -14.10 -24.28
C ALA A 200 4.77 -13.55 -25.66
N SER A 201 3.73 -12.72 -25.71
CA SER A 201 3.23 -12.13 -26.97
C SER A 201 4.16 -11.07 -27.58
N THR A 202 4.99 -10.41 -26.76
CA THR A 202 5.98 -9.42 -27.22
C THR A 202 7.22 -10.04 -27.89
N GLY A 203 7.32 -11.37 -28.00
CA GLY A 203 8.37 -12.04 -28.78
C GLY A 203 9.79 -11.86 -28.24
N VAL A 204 9.94 -11.53 -26.95
CA VAL A 204 11.24 -11.61 -26.27
C VAL A 204 11.40 -13.04 -25.78
N ASP A 205 11.91 -13.90 -26.66
CA ASP A 205 12.47 -15.18 -26.25
C ASP A 205 13.66 -14.89 -25.34
N ASN A 206 13.46 -15.10 -24.03
CA ASN A 206 14.53 -15.56 -23.16
C ASN A 206 13.92 -16.47 -22.09
N SER A 207 14.01 -17.75 -22.42
CA SER A 207 14.16 -18.86 -21.50
C SER A 207 15.28 -18.59 -20.48
N THR A 208 14.96 -17.96 -19.35
CA THR A 208 15.78 -18.08 -18.13
C THR A 208 14.90 -17.88 -16.88
N GLN A 209 14.52 -19.01 -16.29
CA GLN A 209 14.26 -19.24 -14.86
C GLN A 209 13.51 -18.16 -14.05
N ILE A 210 12.17 -18.29 -14.02
CA ILE A 210 11.32 -17.72 -12.94
C ILE A 210 11.34 -18.61 -11.67
N PHE A 211 11.97 -19.78 -11.74
CA PHE A 211 12.26 -20.61 -10.58
C PHE A 211 13.68 -21.15 -10.71
N GLU A 212 14.65 -20.44 -10.14
CA GLU A 212 15.80 -21.01 -9.42
C GLU A 212 16.75 -19.89 -8.98
N ASN A 213 17.32 -20.10 -7.81
CA ASN A 213 18.24 -19.21 -7.14
C ASN A 213 19.56 -19.12 -7.94
N ASN A 214 20.09 -17.93 -8.18
CA ASN A 214 21.53 -17.64 -8.09
C ASN A 214 21.77 -16.13 -8.19
N GLY A 215 22.63 -15.65 -7.29
CA GLY A 215 23.14 -14.29 -7.33
C GLY A 215 23.98 -14.07 -8.59
N ASP A 216 23.70 -13.00 -9.30
CA ASP A 216 24.70 -11.98 -9.61
C ASP A 216 23.99 -10.82 -10.30
N THR A 217 24.32 -9.61 -9.85
CA THR A 217 23.80 -8.37 -10.40
C THR A 217 24.46 -8.15 -11.75
N ASN A 218 23.68 -8.02 -12.82
CA ASN A 218 24.05 -7.18 -13.96
C ASN A 218 22.81 -6.60 -14.62
N GLU A 219 22.89 -5.31 -14.89
CA GLU A 219 21.88 -4.44 -15.44
C GLU A 219 21.18 -5.03 -16.67
N CYS A 220 19.84 -5.11 -16.64
CA CYS A 220 19.06 -5.21 -17.87
C CYS A 220 17.91 -4.19 -17.82
N MET A 221 18.21 -2.99 -18.31
CA MET A 221 17.25 -1.92 -18.55
C MET A 221 16.39 -2.31 -19.77
N LEU A 222 15.26 -2.99 -19.56
CA LEU A 222 14.28 -3.26 -20.62
C LEU A 222 13.46 -1.98 -20.88
N THR A 223 13.89 -1.25 -21.91
CA THR A 223 13.21 -0.05 -22.42
C THR A 223 12.24 -0.47 -23.52
N LEU A 224 10.94 -0.51 -23.23
CA LEU A 224 9.88 -0.61 -24.24
C LEU A 224 9.37 0.82 -24.55
N GLY A 225 9.69 1.36 -25.73
CA GLY A 225 9.30 2.72 -26.15
C GLY A 225 7.87 2.83 -26.71
N PRO A 226 7.50 3.95 -27.34
CA PRO A 226 7.67 5.34 -26.92
C PRO A 226 6.29 5.93 -26.58
N SER A 227 6.00 6.11 -25.30
CA SER A 227 5.03 7.12 -24.85
C SER A 227 5.77 8.02 -23.89
N SER A 228 6.18 9.18 -24.40
CA SER A 228 6.84 10.25 -23.65
C SER A 228 6.07 10.58 -22.36
N ARG A 229 6.48 9.95 -21.26
CA ARG A 229 6.28 10.39 -19.89
C ARG A 229 7.59 10.14 -19.17
N LYS A 230 8.43 11.18 -19.24
CA LYS A 230 9.65 11.38 -18.44
C LYS A 230 9.79 10.40 -17.27
N ASP A 231 10.77 9.50 -17.41
CA ASP A 231 11.44 8.82 -16.31
C ASP A 231 11.90 9.86 -15.27
N SER A 232 11.11 10.08 -14.23
CA SER A 232 11.53 10.84 -13.05
C SER A 232 10.52 10.69 -11.90
N ALA A 233 10.39 9.47 -11.39
CA ALA A 233 10.06 9.14 -10.01
C ALA A 233 9.99 7.62 -9.91
N HIS A 234 11.14 6.97 -9.72
CA HIS A 234 11.14 5.57 -9.29
C HIS A 234 10.26 5.48 -8.04
N ASN A 235 9.18 4.71 -8.14
CA ASN A 235 8.24 4.44 -7.07
C ASN A 235 8.99 3.81 -5.91
N ASN A 236 9.50 4.63 -5.00
CA ASN A 236 10.02 4.19 -3.72
C ASN A 236 8.84 3.62 -2.93
N LEU A 237 8.53 2.34 -3.14
CA LEU A 237 7.61 1.60 -2.30
C LEU A 237 8.21 1.59 -0.91
N ILE A 238 7.74 2.50 -0.05
CA ILE A 238 8.25 2.61 1.32
C ILE A 238 7.72 1.40 2.08
N ASN A 239 8.61 0.44 2.29
CA ASN A 239 8.34 -0.73 3.10
C ASN A 239 8.69 -0.43 4.57
N LYS A 240 7.67 -0.32 5.41
CA LYS A 240 7.79 -0.07 6.85
C LYS A 240 7.94 -1.39 7.60
N LEU A 241 8.93 -2.20 7.22
CA LEU A 241 9.11 -3.58 7.69
C LEU A 241 9.14 -3.72 9.21
N ARG A 242 9.73 -2.74 9.92
CA ARG A 242 9.73 -2.68 11.39
C ARG A 242 8.34 -2.63 12.05
N LYS A 243 7.28 -2.36 11.28
CA LYS A 243 5.88 -2.33 11.74
C LYS A 243 5.13 -3.64 11.47
N LEU A 244 5.81 -4.64 10.90
CA LEU A 244 5.24 -5.91 10.51
C LEU A 244 5.82 -7.03 11.38
N THR A 245 5.02 -8.05 11.64
CA THR A 245 5.49 -9.36 12.10
C THR A 245 5.88 -10.16 10.87
N LEU A 246 7.17 -10.51 10.76
CA LEU A 246 7.74 -11.17 9.59
C LEU A 246 8.58 -12.37 10.02
N ALA A 247 8.49 -13.47 9.25
CA ALA A 247 9.53 -14.50 9.27
C ALA A 247 10.66 -14.10 8.32
N THR A 248 11.89 -14.41 8.69
CA THR A 248 13.12 -14.05 7.98
C THR A 248 13.95 -15.29 7.71
N PHE A 249 14.36 -15.43 6.45
CA PHE A 249 15.16 -16.54 5.97
C PHE A 249 16.43 -16.00 5.31
N ASP A 250 17.55 -16.72 5.50
CA ASP A 250 18.79 -16.45 4.77
C ASP A 250 18.72 -16.93 3.31
N GLU A 251 19.81 -16.78 2.56
CA GLU A 251 19.89 -17.19 1.16
C GLU A 251 19.82 -18.72 0.98
N GLU A 252 20.20 -19.48 2.00
CA GLU A 252 20.07 -20.94 2.04
C GLU A 252 18.66 -21.41 2.45
N GLY A 253 17.75 -20.48 2.75
CA GLY A 253 16.38 -20.79 3.16
C GLY A 253 16.23 -21.21 4.62
N ARG A 254 17.24 -21.02 5.46
CA ARG A 254 17.17 -21.29 6.90
C ARG A 254 16.46 -20.13 7.60
N CYS A 255 15.55 -20.45 8.53
CA CYS A 255 14.89 -19.43 9.35
C CYS A 255 15.91 -18.81 10.32
N ILE A 256 16.15 -17.51 10.17
CA ILE A 256 17.11 -16.75 11.01
C ILE A 256 16.40 -15.73 11.92
N GLY A 257 15.09 -15.56 11.77
CA GLY A 257 14.33 -14.67 12.63
C GLY A 257 12.84 -14.87 12.45
N GLN A 258 12.13 -15.08 13.55
CA GLN A 258 10.68 -15.26 13.56
C GLN A 258 10.09 -14.43 14.70
N MET A 259 8.93 -13.84 14.44
CA MET A 259 8.16 -13.06 15.41
C MET A 259 6.72 -13.56 15.41
N GLY A 260 6.04 -13.49 16.56
CA GLY A 260 4.63 -13.81 16.64
C GLY A 260 4.30 -15.28 16.38
N SER A 261 3.24 -15.54 15.62
CA SER A 261 2.75 -16.88 15.20
C SER A 261 3.80 -17.71 14.47
N TRP A 262 4.85 -17.07 13.95
CA TRP A 262 5.99 -17.74 13.33
C TRP A 262 6.95 -18.36 14.33
N SER A 263 6.82 -18.11 15.63
CA SER A 263 7.65 -18.74 16.66
C SER A 263 7.28 -20.22 16.84
N PHE A 264 7.76 -21.06 15.94
CA PHE A 264 7.64 -22.51 16.09
C PHE A 264 8.41 -22.92 17.37
N SER A 265 7.71 -23.55 18.31
CA SER A 265 8.36 -24.24 19.42
C SER A 265 8.95 -25.54 18.87
N TYR A 266 10.28 -25.67 18.89
CA TYR A 266 10.97 -26.93 18.60
C TYR A 266 10.76 -27.92 19.75
#